data_AF-F2DI06-F1
#
_entry.id   AF-F2DI06-F1
#
_cell.length_a   1.000
_cell.length_b   1.000
_cell.length_c   1.000
_cell.angle_alpha   90.00
_cell.angle_beta   90.00
_cell.angle_gamma   90.00
#
_symmetry.space_group_name_H-M   'P 1'
#
loop_
_entity.id
_entity.type
_entity.pdbx_description
1 polymer ?
#
loop_
_entity_poly.entity_id
_entity_poly.type
_entity_poly.pdbx_seq_one_letter_code
_entity_poly.pdbx_strand_id
1 'polypeptide(L)'
;VDHEGCEEGSDALADRCSAPRPARIPLVKSVTGSKILRILKAHGLAPEIPEDLYFLIKKAVAIRKHLERNRKDKDSKFRLILVESRIHRLARYYKRTKKLPPTWKYESTTASTLVA
;
A
#
# COMPACT_ATOMS: atom_id res chain seq x y z
N VAL A 1 53.82 -32.23 -12.93
CA VAL A 1 53.59 -31.39 -14.11
C VAL A 1 52.36 -30.55 -13.83
N ASP A 2 52.34 -29.39 -13.19
CA ASP A 2 53.31 -28.45 -12.58
C ASP A 2 52.44 -27.66 -11.54
N HIS A 3 52.81 -27.53 -10.25
CA HIS A 3 53.32 -26.29 -9.61
C HIS A 3 52.83 -25.00 -10.30
N GLU A 4 52.05 -24.09 -9.72
CA GLU A 4 52.17 -23.29 -8.48
C GLU A 4 50.75 -22.81 -8.10
N GLY A 5 50.33 -22.72 -6.83
CA GLY A 5 50.82 -21.76 -5.85
C GLY A 5 50.00 -20.46 -5.93
N CYS A 6 48.89 -20.37 -5.19
CA CYS A 6 48.20 -19.11 -4.93
C CYS A 6 48.14 -18.88 -3.42
N GLU A 7 49.28 -18.52 -2.85
CA GLU A 7 49.35 -17.88 -1.53
C GLU A 7 49.67 -16.39 -1.75
N GLU A 8 48.66 -15.55 -1.56
CA GLU A 8 48.80 -14.19 -1.02
C GLU A 8 47.64 -14.09 -0.02
N GLY A 9 47.89 -14.09 1.28
CA GLY A 9 48.55 -12.99 1.94
C GLY A 9 47.47 -12.21 2.68
N SER A 10 47.41 -12.43 3.98
CA SER A 10 46.70 -11.58 4.95
C SER A 10 47.03 -10.11 4.72
N ASP A 11 46.00 -9.26 4.60
CA ASP A 11 45.86 -7.96 5.25
C ASP A 11 44.98 -7.00 4.41
N ALA A 12 43.69 -7.01 4.72
CA ALA A 12 42.84 -5.84 4.56
C ALA A 12 41.76 -5.86 5.64
N LEU A 13 42.19 -5.57 6.87
CA LEU A 13 41.29 -4.98 7.86
C LEU A 13 40.79 -3.64 7.26
N ALA A 14 39.49 -3.40 7.39
CA ALA A 14 38.79 -2.16 7.06
C ALA A 14 38.49 -1.92 5.57
N ASP A 15 37.36 -2.46 5.13
CA ASP A 15 36.27 -1.57 4.74
C ASP A 15 34.93 -2.23 5.08
N ARG A 16 34.51 -2.03 6.33
CA ARG A 16 33.13 -2.28 6.74
C ARG A 16 32.32 -1.15 6.11
N CYS A 17 32.12 -1.22 4.79
CA CYS A 17 31.26 -0.31 4.05
C CYS A 17 29.88 -0.37 4.69
N SER A 18 29.64 0.58 5.58
CA SER A 18 28.36 0.94 6.14
C SER A 18 27.48 1.34 4.98
N ALA A 19 26.86 0.34 4.34
CA ALA A 19 25.80 0.59 3.37
C ALA A 19 24.80 1.49 4.10
N PRO A 20 24.60 2.75 3.66
CA PRO A 20 23.66 3.62 4.31
C PRO A 20 22.31 2.91 4.21
N ARG A 21 21.78 2.48 5.36
CA ARG A 21 20.43 1.94 5.44
C ARG A 21 19.54 2.94 4.71
N PRO A 22 18.72 2.51 3.73
CA PRO A 22 17.96 3.44 2.92
C PRO A 22 17.22 4.39 3.85
N ALA A 23 17.50 5.68 3.68
CA ALA A 23 17.03 6.72 4.56
C ALA A 23 15.51 6.58 4.73
N ARG A 24 15.07 6.60 5.99
CA ARG A 24 13.66 6.56 6.34
C ARG A 24 12.97 7.75 5.64
N ILE A 25 12.10 7.44 4.70
CA ILE A 25 11.42 8.46 3.87
C ILE A 25 10.68 9.43 4.81
N PRO A 26 11.01 10.74 4.80
CA PRO A 26 10.37 11.71 5.66
C PRO A 26 8.89 11.86 5.30
N LEU A 27 8.06 12.17 6.29
CA LEU A 27 6.64 12.41 6.05
C LEU A 27 6.51 13.63 5.14
N VAL A 28 5.78 13.49 4.02
CA VAL A 28 5.60 14.51 2.97
C VAL A 28 5.23 15.89 3.55
N LYS A 29 4.44 15.92 4.64
CA LYS A 29 4.05 17.15 5.32
C LYS A 29 5.25 17.96 5.84
N SER A 30 6.32 17.30 6.28
CA SER A 30 7.52 17.93 6.82
C SER A 30 8.40 18.57 5.74
N VAL A 31 8.34 18.05 4.51
CA VAL A 31 9.16 18.53 3.38
C VAL A 31 8.45 19.64 2.61
N THR A 32 7.15 19.47 2.34
CA THR A 32 6.41 20.36 1.43
C THR A 32 5.45 21.31 2.15
N GLY A 33 5.35 21.25 3.48
CA GLY A 33 4.49 22.11 4.32
C GLY A 33 2.97 21.92 4.13
N SER A 34 2.56 21.23 3.06
CA SER A 34 1.18 20.97 2.69
C SER A 34 0.86 19.47 2.68
N LYS A 35 -0.41 19.12 2.93
CA LYS A 35 -0.87 17.73 2.79
C LYS A 35 -0.75 17.31 1.32
N ILE A 36 -0.28 16.08 1.07
CA ILE A 36 -0.11 15.49 -0.28
C ILE A 36 -1.35 15.68 -1.18
N LEU A 37 -2.56 15.52 -0.63
CA LEU A 37 -3.82 15.70 -1.35
C LEU A 37 -4.03 17.13 -1.89
N ARG A 38 -3.48 18.16 -1.22
CA ARG A 38 -3.58 19.55 -1.67
C ARG A 38 -2.65 19.82 -2.86
N ILE A 39 -1.47 19.21 -2.85
CA ILE A 39 -0.49 19.29 -3.94
C ILE A 39 -1.03 18.55 -5.16
N LEU A 40 -1.52 17.31 -4.99
CA LEU A 40 -2.11 16.52 -6.08
C LEU A 40 -3.31 17.20 -6.73
N LYS A 41 -4.17 17.87 -5.95
CA LYS A 41 -5.29 18.66 -6.50
C LYS A 41 -4.81 19.90 -7.26
N ALA A 42 -3.74 20.55 -6.80
CA ALA A 42 -3.17 21.70 -7.48
C ALA A 42 -2.56 21.33 -8.85
N HIS A 43 -2.00 20.12 -8.96
CA HIS A 43 -1.45 19.60 -10.21
C HIS A 43 -2.47 18.86 -11.10
N GLY A 44 -3.75 18.81 -10.73
CA GLY A 44 -4.80 18.15 -11.53
C GLY A 44 -4.71 16.62 -11.60
N LEU A 45 -3.78 16.00 -10.88
CA LEU A 45 -3.58 14.55 -10.81
C LEU A 45 -4.36 13.91 -9.65
N ALA A 46 -5.36 14.60 -9.12
CA ALA A 46 -6.14 14.09 -8.00
C ALA A 46 -6.96 12.88 -8.46
N PRO A 47 -6.82 11.71 -7.83
CA PRO A 47 -7.62 10.55 -8.18
C PRO A 47 -9.11 10.84 -7.91
N GLU A 48 -9.96 10.47 -8.88
CA GLU A 48 -11.43 10.55 -8.81
C GLU A 48 -12.00 9.80 -7.59
N ILE A 49 -11.32 8.73 -7.18
CA ILE A 49 -11.64 7.96 -5.98
C ILE A 49 -10.67 8.37 -4.87
N PRO A 50 -11.17 8.71 -3.66
CA PRO A 50 -10.32 8.98 -2.51
C PRO A 50 -9.38 7.80 -2.22
N GLU A 51 -8.10 8.12 -2.02
CA GLU A 51 -7.03 7.13 -1.88
C GLU A 51 -7.24 6.17 -0.69
N ASP A 52 -7.83 6.67 0.41
CA ASP A 52 -8.21 5.83 1.56
C ASP A 52 -9.21 4.72 1.18
N LEU A 53 -10.17 5.03 0.30
CA LEU A 53 -11.16 4.07 -0.18
C LEU A 53 -10.49 3.03 -1.09
N TYR A 54 -9.62 3.47 -1.99
CA TYR A 54 -8.84 2.61 -2.88
C TYR A 54 -8.00 1.59 -2.10
N PHE A 55 -7.24 2.04 -1.08
CA PHE A 55 -6.42 1.13 -0.28
C PHE A 55 -7.24 0.12 0.54
N LEU A 56 -8.43 0.49 1.01
CA LEU A 56 -9.31 -0.45 1.71
C LEU A 56 -9.90 -1.51 0.77
N ILE A 57 -10.30 -1.11 -0.44
CA ILE A 57 -10.77 -2.04 -1.48
C ILE A 57 -9.64 -3.00 -1.86
N LYS A 58 -8.41 -2.50 -2.06
CA LYS A 58 -7.22 -3.32 -2.35
C LYS A 58 -6.97 -4.39 -1.27
N LYS A 59 -7.09 -4.01 0.01
CA LYS A 59 -6.98 -4.96 1.13
C LYS A 59 -8.11 -6.00 1.10
N ALA A 60 -9.34 -5.59 0.84
CA ALA A 60 -10.48 -6.50 0.77
C ALA A 60 -10.29 -7.55 -0.35
N VAL A 61 -9.83 -7.13 -1.53
CA VAL A 61 -9.51 -8.03 -2.66
C VAL A 61 -8.40 -9.02 -2.29
N ALA A 62 -7.35 -8.56 -1.61
CA ALA A 62 -6.28 -9.45 -1.14
C ALA A 62 -6.78 -10.50 -0.14
N ILE A 63 -7.62 -10.11 0.82
CA ILE A 63 -8.21 -11.03 1.80
C ILE A 63 -9.15 -12.03 1.12
N ARG A 64 -9.93 -11.61 0.11
CA ARG A 64 -10.79 -12.51 -0.66
C ARG A 64 -9.98 -13.58 -1.40
N LYS A 65 -8.92 -13.20 -2.11
CA LYS A 65 -8.00 -14.13 -2.76
C LYS A 65 -7.34 -15.10 -1.76
N HIS A 66 -7.07 -14.65 -0.54
CA HIS A 66 -6.55 -15.52 0.52
C HIS A 66 -7.60 -16.55 0.99
N LEU A 67 -8.84 -16.12 1.20
CA LEU A 67 -9.95 -16.98 1.64
C LEU A 67 -10.40 -18.00 0.59
N GLU A 68 -10.23 -17.69 -0.70
CA GLU A 68 -10.49 -18.64 -1.80
C GLU A 68 -9.66 -19.93 -1.63
N ARG A 69 -8.40 -19.80 -1.20
CA ARG A 69 -7.49 -20.93 -0.93
C ARG A 69 -7.68 -21.47 0.48
N ASN A 70 -7.92 -20.59 1.46
CA ASN A 70 -8.01 -20.94 2.89
C ASN A 70 -9.42 -20.77 3.43
N ARG A 71 -10.34 -21.62 2.99
CA ARG A 71 -11.77 -21.52 3.34
C ARG A 71 -12.10 -21.69 4.83
N LYS A 72 -11.20 -22.29 5.62
CA LYS A 72 -11.40 -22.56 7.05
C LYS A 72 -10.92 -21.43 7.97
N ASP A 73 -10.25 -20.41 7.44
CA ASP A 73 -9.73 -19.31 8.25
C ASP A 73 -10.85 -18.36 8.69
N LYS A 74 -11.25 -18.48 9.96
CA LYS A 74 -12.28 -17.65 10.59
C LYS A 74 -11.79 -16.24 10.92
N ASP A 75 -10.50 -16.06 11.21
CA ASP A 75 -9.93 -14.76 11.55
C ASP A 75 -9.90 -13.86 10.29
N SER A 76 -9.42 -14.41 9.17
CA SER A 76 -9.43 -13.68 7.89
C SER A 76 -10.85 -13.31 7.44
N LYS A 77 -11.84 -14.18 7.67
CA LYS A 77 -13.26 -13.89 7.39
C LYS A 77 -13.80 -12.75 8.27
N PHE A 78 -13.45 -12.74 9.55
CA PHE A 78 -13.81 -11.64 10.46
C PHE A 78 -13.15 -10.32 10.03
N ARG A 79 -11.86 -10.35 9.67
CA ARG A 79 -11.15 -9.17 9.17
C ARG A 79 -11.76 -8.63 7.87
N LEU A 80 -12.22 -9.48 6.97
CA LEU A 80 -12.95 -9.05 5.77
C LEU A 80 -14.20 -8.22 6.13
N ILE A 81 -15.01 -8.71 7.07
CA ILE A 81 -16.23 -8.01 7.54
C ILE A 81 -15.89 -6.63 8.12
N LEU A 82 -14.81 -6.53 8.90
CA LEU A 82 -14.35 -5.25 9.46
C LEU A 82 -13.92 -4.27 8.37
N VAL A 83 -13.20 -4.74 7.35
CA VAL A 83 -12.77 -3.90 6.23
C VAL A 83 -13.96 -3.44 5.40
N GLU A 84 -14.90 -4.33 5.07
CA GLU A 84 -16.12 -3.99 4.33
C GLU A 84 -16.99 -2.99 5.10
N SER A 85 -17.12 -3.17 6.42
CA SER A 85 -17.85 -2.22 7.28
C SER A 85 -17.21 -0.83 7.29
N ARG A 86 -15.87 -0.75 7.26
CA ARG A 86 -15.15 0.53 7.15
C ARG A 86 -15.38 1.20 5.80
N ILE A 87 -15.34 0.45 4.70
CA ILE A 87 -15.63 0.95 3.35
C ILE A 87 -17.02 1.59 3.30
N HIS A 88 -18.04 0.92 3.84
CA HIS A 88 -19.41 1.45 3.87
C HIS A 88 -19.55 2.73 4.70
N ARG A 89 -18.83 2.83 5.84
CA ARG A 89 -18.81 4.07 6.65
C ARG A 89 -18.17 5.22 5.88
N LEU A 90 -17.04 4.99 5.23
CA LEU A 90 -16.32 6.01 4.48
C LEU A 90 -17.07 6.43 3.22
N ALA A 91 -17.67 5.49 2.51
CA ALA A 91 -18.53 5.79 1.36
C ALA A 91 -19.67 6.73 1.77
N ARG A 92 -20.33 6.49 2.92
CA ARG A 92 -21.36 7.40 3.46
C ARG A 92 -20.82 8.79 3.78
N TYR A 93 -19.62 8.88 4.36
CA TYR A 93 -18.98 10.17 4.64
C TYR A 93 -18.68 10.95 3.35
N TYR A 94 -18.06 10.32 2.35
CA TYR A 94 -17.70 11.00 1.10
C TYR A 94 -18.91 11.39 0.24
N LYS A 95 -20.01 10.64 0.31
CA LYS A 95 -21.31 11.06 -0.26
C LYS A 95 -21.81 12.35 0.38
N ARG A 96 -21.71 12.49 1.71
CA ARG A 96 -22.10 13.73 2.42
C ARG A 96 -21.21 14.92 2.05
N THR A 97 -19.90 14.70 1.92
CA THR A 97 -18.92 15.74 1.57
C THR A 97 -18.89 16.05 0.06
N LYS A 98 -19.81 15.48 -0.75
CA LYS A 98 -19.91 15.63 -2.21
C LYS A 98 -18.61 15.33 -2.96
N LYS A 99 -17.77 14.45 -2.40
CA LYS A 99 -16.53 13.97 -3.04
C LYS A 99 -16.77 12.76 -3.93
N LEU A 100 -17.93 12.13 -3.81
CA LEU A 100 -18.32 10.94 -4.57
C LEU A 100 -19.76 11.10 -5.04
N PRO A 101 -20.11 10.62 -6.24
CA PRO A 101 -21.50 10.63 -6.69
C PRO A 101 -22.40 9.81 -5.74
N PRO A 102 -23.65 10.25 -5.52
CA PRO A 102 -24.57 9.59 -4.58
C PRO A 102 -24.94 8.16 -5.02
N THR A 103 -24.86 7.88 -6.33
CA THR A 103 -25.10 6.58 -6.95
C THR A 103 -23.96 5.57 -6.70
N TRP A 104 -22.80 6.02 -6.22
CA TRP A 104 -21.65 5.14 -6.03
C TRP A 104 -21.95 4.08 -4.96
N LYS A 105 -21.77 2.80 -5.29
CA LYS A 105 -21.97 1.68 -4.37
C LYS A 105 -20.75 0.76 -4.43
N TYR A 106 -20.31 0.30 -3.27
CA TYR A 106 -19.27 -0.71 -3.18
C TYR A 106 -19.90 -2.08 -3.45
N GLU A 107 -19.51 -2.68 -4.56
CA GLU A 107 -19.87 -4.07 -4.90
C GLU A 107 -18.60 -4.91 -4.92
N SER A 108 -18.63 -5.99 -4.14
CA SER A 108 -17.43 -6.80 -3.93
C SER A 108 -16.94 -7.56 -5.16
N THR A 109 -17.82 -7.79 -6.13
CA THR A 109 -17.53 -8.42 -7.42
C THR A 109 -16.77 -7.47 -8.35
N THR A 110 -17.11 -6.19 -8.30
CA THR A 110 -16.49 -5.11 -9.10
C THR A 110 -15.23 -4.56 -8.44
N ALA A 111 -14.97 -4.91 -7.18
CA ALA A 111 -13.80 -4.44 -6.43
C ALA A 111 -12.47 -4.74 -7.12
N SER A 112 -12.37 -5.88 -7.84
CA SER A 112 -11.14 -6.28 -8.54
C SER A 112 -10.85 -5.42 -9.77
N THR A 113 -11.87 -4.91 -10.47
CA THR A 113 -11.67 -4.06 -11.67
C THR A 113 -11.37 -2.61 -11.31
N LEU A 114 -11.78 -2.17 -10.12
CA LEU A 114 -11.49 -0.82 -9.60
C LEU A 114 -10.04 -0.67 -9.09
N VAL A 115 -9.31 -1.78 -8.94
CA VAL A 115 -7.94 -1.83 -8.37
C VAL A 115 -6.94 -2.47 -9.34
N ALA A 116 -7.36 -2.74 -10.59
CA ALA A 116 -6.52 -3.29 -11.64
C ALA A 116 -5.66 -2.20 -12.30
#